data_AF-A0A7S3NFE6-F1
#
_entry.id   AF-A0A7S3NFE6-F1
#
_cell.length_a   1.000
_cell.length_b   1.000
_cell.length_c   1.000
_cell.angle_alpha   90.00
_cell.angle_beta   90.00
_cell.angle_gamma   90.00
#
_symmetry.space_group_name_H-M   'P 1'
#
loop_
_entity.id
_entity.type
_entity.pdbx_description
1 polymer ?
#
loop_
_entity_poly.entity_id
_entity_poly.type
_entity_poly.pdbx_seq_one_letter_code
_entity_poly.pdbx_strand_id
1 'polypeptide(L)'
;KMSEKLTKIRALMTDHGLAAYLVPHNDPHMSEYISERDERIKFISGFSGSAGICLITHEFAFMWTDGRYWTQAPIELEEGWELKKMRQGNDPLWFEWSKTNLKEGDFIGFDPYLVPQSTIEERQKYLDPAGIKLKEVETNLVDAVWGSDQPEWSITCVSIHHEEFTGRSVIYNMTEVMTKVEERKGEAILITKLDEIAWLTNLRGQDISYNPLFFSYAVVYKKDDVIRTRLYIEQLKTKNVEEYIKDNNIEVAPYGQVFEDLSAGDFKDLKIVIDANDCNFKVYSSINKDNVINAPDLIGEIKFVKNETQIKGYRSSQIRDAVALVKFFSWLETQLVDKNAQITEYEGCLELEKFRSSQDLFMGLSFATILSTGSNGAIIHYHPTKEKSAVLNPKEVILCDSGGHYLDGTTDTTRTMHFTEPTDFQREMYTRVLKGNLDLERVKIPDKGRYTQIDIDVLARVPLWQVGLDYNHGTGHGVGHFLNVHEGPYC
;
A
#
# COMPACT_ATOMS: atom_id res chain seq x y z
N LYS A 1 32.93 -8.95 -1.40
CA LYS A 1 33.37 -7.54 -1.53
C LYS A 1 32.20 -6.66 -1.12
N MET A 2 32.42 -5.56 -0.40
CA MET A 2 31.32 -4.69 0.04
C MET A 2 30.65 -4.00 -1.16
N SER A 3 29.31 -3.95 -1.20
CA SER A 3 28.56 -3.21 -2.24
C SER A 3 29.03 -1.75 -2.32
N GLU A 4 29.22 -1.25 -3.54
CA GLU A 4 29.62 0.15 -3.79
C GLU A 4 28.57 1.13 -3.20
N LYS A 5 27.28 0.76 -3.29
CA LYS A 5 26.18 1.57 -2.77
C LYS A 5 26.25 1.71 -1.24
N LEU A 6 26.48 0.60 -0.52
CA LEU A 6 26.68 0.61 0.94
C LEU A 6 27.89 1.45 1.35
N THR A 7 28.97 1.41 0.55
CA THR A 7 30.17 2.23 0.80
C THR A 7 29.84 3.73 0.74
N LYS A 8 29.10 4.15 -0.30
CA LYS A 8 28.68 5.55 -0.47
C LYS A 8 27.74 6.02 0.65
N ILE A 9 26.74 5.21 1.01
CA ILE A 9 25.83 5.55 2.12
C ILE A 9 26.59 5.72 3.44
N ARG A 10 27.52 4.81 3.76
CA ARG A 10 28.30 4.89 5.01
C ARG A 10 29.19 6.14 5.09
N ALA A 11 29.69 6.62 3.95
CA ALA A 11 30.40 7.91 3.89
C ALA A 11 29.44 9.06 4.24
N LEU A 12 28.26 9.12 3.60
CA LEU A 12 27.25 10.13 3.89
C LEU A 12 26.75 10.09 5.34
N MET A 13 26.61 8.90 5.93
CA MET A 13 26.28 8.72 7.35
C MET A 13 27.33 9.36 8.26
N THR A 14 28.62 9.20 7.92
CA THR A 14 29.74 9.81 8.65
C THR A 14 29.64 11.33 8.62
N ASP A 15 29.36 11.91 7.45
CA ASP A 15 29.19 13.36 7.27
C ASP A 15 28.02 13.92 8.09
N HIS A 16 26.97 13.12 8.30
CA HIS A 16 25.81 13.49 9.12
C HIS A 16 25.94 13.11 10.59
N GLY A 17 27.05 12.49 11.01
CA GLY A 17 27.27 12.03 12.39
C GLY A 17 26.29 10.94 12.84
N LEU A 18 25.96 9.99 11.96
CA LEU A 18 24.99 8.93 12.19
C LEU A 18 25.69 7.61 12.46
N ALA A 19 25.27 6.89 13.51
CA ALA A 19 25.73 5.52 13.75
C ALA A 19 24.94 4.50 12.91
N ALA A 20 23.68 4.80 12.62
CA ALA A 20 22.81 4.01 11.77
C ALA A 20 21.89 4.90 10.92
N TYR A 21 21.42 4.38 9.78
CA TYR A 21 20.44 5.02 8.91
C TYR A 21 19.30 4.06 8.59
N LEU A 22 18.08 4.53 8.79
CA LEU A 22 16.85 3.79 8.59
C LEU A 22 16.30 4.07 7.19
N VAL A 23 15.97 3.02 6.45
CA VAL A 23 15.33 3.13 5.13
C VAL A 23 14.04 2.29 5.13
N PRO A 24 12.86 2.89 5.36
CA PRO A 24 11.59 2.21 5.25
C PRO A 24 11.21 1.99 3.77
N HIS A 25 10.26 1.08 3.52
CA HIS A 25 9.65 0.89 2.20
C HIS A 25 8.67 2.03 1.82
N ASN A 26 8.31 2.90 2.75
CA ASN A 26 7.26 3.90 2.53
C ASN A 26 7.65 4.99 1.53
N ASP A 27 6.63 5.60 0.93
CA ASP A 27 6.69 6.92 0.28
C ASP A 27 6.24 8.04 1.26
N PRO A 28 6.21 9.32 0.84
CA PRO A 28 5.76 10.41 1.71
C PRO A 28 4.30 10.33 2.21
N HIS A 29 3.50 9.43 1.65
CA HIS A 29 2.07 9.29 1.91
C HIS A 29 1.71 7.96 2.57
N MET A 30 2.71 7.18 2.98
CA MET A 30 2.56 5.85 3.57
C MET A 30 1.78 4.88 2.65
N SER A 31 1.96 5.02 1.34
CA SER A 31 1.33 4.14 0.36
C SER A 31 1.85 2.70 0.50
N GLU A 32 0.96 1.72 0.36
CA GLU A 32 1.33 0.30 0.38
C GLU A 32 2.15 -0.09 -0.86
N TYR A 33 1.63 0.26 -2.03
CA TYR A 33 2.37 0.23 -3.28
C TYR A 33 2.99 1.61 -3.49
N ILE A 34 4.25 1.65 -3.88
CA ILE A 34 5.01 2.88 -4.06
C ILE A 34 5.37 3.08 -5.53
N SER A 35 5.74 4.30 -5.89
CA SER A 35 6.24 4.59 -7.24
C SER A 35 7.66 4.04 -7.42
N GLU A 36 8.08 3.83 -8.68
CA GLU A 36 9.45 3.40 -8.99
C GLU A 36 10.52 4.35 -8.45
N ARG A 37 10.19 5.64 -8.26
CA ARG A 37 11.07 6.65 -7.67
C ARG A 37 11.32 6.41 -6.19
N ASP A 38 10.34 5.84 -5.49
CA ASP A 38 10.36 5.62 -4.05
C ASP A 38 10.86 4.22 -3.65
N GLU A 39 11.15 3.35 -4.63
CA GLU A 39 11.72 2.00 -4.52
C GLU A 39 13.18 1.99 -4.01
N ARG A 40 13.44 2.72 -2.92
CA ARG A 40 14.76 2.94 -2.30
C ARG A 40 15.35 1.66 -1.76
N ILE A 41 14.52 0.79 -1.15
CA ILE A 41 14.97 -0.53 -0.66
C ILE A 41 15.43 -1.39 -1.83
N LYS A 42 14.64 -1.46 -2.91
CA LYS A 42 15.01 -2.19 -4.13
C LYS A 42 16.29 -1.66 -4.74
N PHE A 43 16.43 -0.34 -4.84
CA PHE A 43 17.67 0.26 -5.34
C PHE A 43 18.88 -0.08 -4.45
N ILE A 44 18.77 0.05 -3.13
CA ILE A 44 19.94 -0.07 -2.23
C ILE A 44 20.32 -1.51 -1.88
N SER A 45 19.35 -2.43 -1.90
CA SER A 45 19.51 -3.81 -1.45
C SER A 45 19.25 -4.88 -2.51
N GLY A 46 18.60 -4.54 -3.62
CA GLY A 46 18.15 -5.49 -4.63
C GLY A 46 16.81 -6.17 -4.31
N PHE A 47 16.33 -6.10 -3.06
CA PHE A 47 15.06 -6.71 -2.65
C PHE A 47 13.85 -5.94 -3.19
N SER A 48 12.95 -6.62 -3.91
CA SER A 48 11.78 -5.99 -4.54
C SER A 48 10.43 -6.40 -3.93
N GLY A 49 10.41 -6.90 -2.70
CA GLY A 49 9.14 -7.19 -2.01
C GLY A 49 8.49 -5.93 -1.45
N SER A 50 7.16 -5.89 -1.43
CA SER A 50 6.35 -4.71 -1.04
C SER A 50 6.32 -4.38 0.45
N ALA A 51 7.11 -5.07 1.28
CA ALA A 51 7.15 -4.82 2.71
C ALA A 51 8.54 -5.04 3.27
N GLY A 52 9.03 -4.05 3.99
CA GLY A 52 10.24 -4.18 4.76
C GLY A 52 10.83 -2.86 5.24
N ILE A 53 11.93 -3.00 5.96
CA ILE A 53 12.69 -1.87 6.48
C ILE A 53 14.15 -2.25 6.58
N CYS A 54 15.02 -1.35 6.14
CA CYS A 54 16.46 -1.52 6.24
C CYS A 54 17.03 -0.71 7.40
N LEU A 55 18.06 -1.26 8.05
CA LEU A 55 18.95 -0.52 8.94
C LEU A 55 20.38 -0.70 8.45
N ILE A 56 21.01 0.42 8.04
CA ILE A 56 22.40 0.45 7.61
C ILE A 56 23.23 1.02 8.75
N THR A 57 24.25 0.30 9.19
CA THR A 57 25.26 0.77 10.14
C THR A 57 26.62 0.86 9.43
N HIS A 58 27.66 1.34 10.12
CA HIS A 58 29.01 1.32 9.56
C HIS A 58 29.55 -0.09 9.27
N GLU A 59 29.04 -1.12 9.95
CA GLU A 59 29.54 -2.50 9.85
C GLU A 59 28.53 -3.43 9.15
N PHE A 60 27.27 -3.37 9.57
CA PHE A 60 26.18 -4.24 9.09
C PHE A 60 25.17 -3.49 8.21
N ALA A 61 24.47 -4.23 7.36
CA ALA A 61 23.28 -3.79 6.65
C ALA A 61 22.21 -4.88 6.78
N PHE A 62 21.10 -4.54 7.40
CA PHE A 62 20.02 -5.48 7.71
C PHE A 62 18.77 -5.14 6.92
N MET A 63 18.08 -6.16 6.43
CA MET A 63 16.77 -6.04 5.80
C MET A 63 15.75 -6.86 6.57
N TRP A 64 14.77 -6.21 7.20
CA TRP A 64 13.64 -6.89 7.82
C TRP A 64 12.49 -7.04 6.82
N THR A 65 11.92 -8.23 6.71
CA THR A 65 10.66 -8.46 5.98
C THR A 65 9.82 -9.58 6.61
N ASP A 66 8.53 -9.62 6.30
CA ASP A 66 7.58 -10.57 6.87
C ASP A 66 7.54 -11.91 6.11
N GLY A 67 6.73 -12.84 6.61
CA GLY A 67 6.66 -14.23 6.15
C GLY A 67 6.37 -14.41 4.65
N ARG A 68 5.78 -13.40 4.00
CA ARG A 68 5.51 -13.42 2.55
C ARG A 68 6.78 -13.46 1.71
N TYR A 69 7.89 -12.94 2.26
CA TYR A 69 9.12 -12.66 1.51
C TYR A 69 10.35 -13.41 2.02
N TRP A 70 10.23 -14.32 2.98
CA TRP A 70 11.38 -15.04 3.56
C TRP A 70 12.12 -15.94 2.58
N THR A 71 11.45 -16.43 1.54
CA THR A 71 12.06 -17.22 0.46
C THR A 71 12.61 -16.35 -0.67
N GLN A 72 11.98 -15.20 -0.91
CA GLN A 72 12.40 -14.23 -1.93
C GLN A 72 13.66 -13.46 -1.52
N ALA A 73 13.69 -12.94 -0.28
CA ALA A 73 14.76 -12.04 0.16
C ALA A 73 16.18 -12.65 0.03
N PRO A 74 16.45 -13.90 0.43
CA PRO A 74 17.79 -14.49 0.27
C PRO A 74 18.24 -14.65 -1.20
N ILE A 75 17.31 -14.64 -2.16
CA ILE A 75 17.59 -14.77 -3.59
C ILE A 75 17.91 -13.40 -4.21
N GLU A 76 17.28 -12.34 -3.71
CA GLU A 76 17.37 -10.99 -4.30
C GLU A 76 18.38 -10.07 -3.61
N LEU A 77 18.63 -10.28 -2.32
CA LEU A 77 19.51 -9.40 -1.56
C LEU A 77 20.94 -9.40 -2.12
N GLU A 78 21.47 -8.20 -2.36
CA GLU A 78 22.84 -7.98 -2.79
C GLU A 78 23.87 -8.40 -1.71
N GLU A 79 25.13 -8.61 -2.13
CA GLU A 79 26.21 -8.97 -1.22
C GLU A 79 26.40 -7.90 -0.12
N GLY A 80 26.44 -8.34 1.14
CA GLY A 80 26.62 -7.49 2.32
C GLY A 80 25.35 -7.21 3.12
N TRP A 81 24.19 -7.68 2.63
CA TRP A 81 22.92 -7.61 3.35
C TRP A 81 22.62 -8.88 4.14
N GLU A 82 22.03 -8.72 5.31
CA GLU A 82 21.53 -9.80 6.15
C GLU A 82 20.01 -9.70 6.33
N LEU A 83 19.30 -10.77 5.97
CA LEU A 83 17.86 -10.89 6.20
C LEU A 83 17.57 -11.06 7.69
N LYS A 84 16.61 -10.28 8.20
CA LYS A 84 15.98 -10.45 9.51
C LYS A 84 14.49 -10.72 9.34
N LYS A 85 13.95 -11.69 10.08
CA LYS A 85 12.54 -12.10 9.98
C LYS A 85 11.70 -11.36 11.01
N MET A 86 10.79 -10.48 10.57
CA MET A 86 9.88 -9.76 11.48
C MET A 86 8.62 -10.58 11.84
N ARG A 87 7.85 -10.08 12.82
CA ARG A 87 6.56 -10.63 13.28
C ARG A 87 6.67 -12.05 13.87
N GLN A 88 6.35 -13.06 13.06
CA GLN A 88 6.43 -14.47 13.44
C GLN A 88 7.88 -14.99 13.44
N GLY A 89 8.84 -14.18 12.99
CA GLY A 89 10.26 -14.44 13.17
C GLY A 89 10.72 -14.14 14.59
N ASN A 90 11.80 -14.81 15.02
CA ASN A 90 12.42 -14.61 16.34
C ASN A 90 13.56 -13.56 16.31
N ASP A 91 13.76 -12.86 15.19
CA ASP A 91 14.80 -11.84 15.10
C ASP A 91 14.36 -10.56 15.82
N PRO A 92 15.27 -9.89 16.55
CA PRO A 92 14.96 -8.61 17.17
C PRO A 92 14.61 -7.58 16.09
N LEU A 93 13.61 -6.75 16.36
CA LEU A 93 13.27 -5.63 15.49
C LEU A 93 14.41 -4.60 15.46
N TRP A 94 14.46 -3.77 14.42
CA TRP A 94 15.58 -2.83 14.21
C TRP A 94 15.87 -1.95 15.43
N PHE A 95 14.83 -1.52 16.16
CA PHE A 95 14.97 -0.67 17.34
C PHE A 95 15.43 -1.46 18.58
N GLU A 96 15.07 -2.74 18.70
CA GLU A 96 15.55 -3.64 19.76
C GLU A 96 17.02 -4.00 19.53
N TRP A 97 17.38 -4.30 18.28
CA TRP A 97 18.75 -4.50 17.86
C TRP A 97 19.59 -3.24 18.13
N SER A 98 19.09 -2.07 17.73
CA SER A 98 19.79 -0.79 17.92
C SER A 98 20.03 -0.49 19.39
N LYS A 99 19.03 -0.70 20.25
CA LYS A 99 19.15 -0.52 21.70
C LYS A 99 20.23 -1.39 22.34
N THR A 100 20.49 -2.56 21.77
CA THR A 100 21.45 -3.53 22.28
C THR A 100 22.87 -3.30 21.74
N ASN A 101 23.00 -2.73 20.53
CA ASN A 101 24.27 -2.69 19.80
C ASN A 101 24.85 -1.28 19.60
N LEU A 102 24.04 -0.23 19.67
CA LEU A 102 24.51 1.16 19.58
C LEU A 102 24.86 1.69 20.97
N LYS A 103 25.61 2.80 21.00
CA LYS A 103 26.14 3.42 22.20
C LYS A 103 25.30 4.64 22.62
N GLU A 104 25.41 4.99 23.89
CA GLU A 104 24.87 6.26 24.39
C GLU A 104 25.45 7.43 23.59
N GLY A 105 24.58 8.34 23.14
CA GLY A 105 24.94 9.48 22.30
C GLY A 105 24.91 9.19 20.79
N ASP A 106 24.69 7.95 20.36
CA ASP A 106 24.56 7.62 18.95
C ASP A 106 23.24 8.13 18.36
N PHE A 107 23.32 8.54 17.08
CA PHE A 107 22.16 8.94 16.29
C PHE A 107 21.78 7.87 15.26
N ILE A 108 20.48 7.58 15.20
CA ILE A 108 19.87 6.84 14.08
C ILE A 108 19.20 7.85 13.17
N GLY A 109 19.73 8.01 11.96
CA GLY A 109 19.18 8.91 10.96
C GLY A 109 17.94 8.33 10.29
N PHE A 110 16.96 9.17 9.98
CA PHE A 110 15.80 8.81 9.17
C PHE A 110 15.41 9.97 8.26
N ASP A 111 14.81 9.64 7.12
CA ASP A 111 14.16 10.63 6.26
C ASP A 111 12.80 11.02 6.88
N PRO A 112 12.57 12.31 7.23
CA PRO A 112 11.36 12.74 7.90
C PRO A 112 10.10 12.65 7.03
N TYR A 113 10.24 12.50 5.71
CA TYR A 113 9.11 12.29 4.82
C TYR A 113 8.59 10.85 4.86
N LEU A 114 9.41 9.86 5.24
CA LEU A 114 9.10 8.43 5.04
C LEU A 114 8.68 7.69 6.32
N VAL A 115 8.61 8.38 7.46
CA VAL A 115 8.24 7.77 8.74
C VAL A 115 7.07 8.53 9.38
N PRO A 116 6.00 7.82 9.82
CA PRO A 116 4.90 8.46 10.54
C PRO A 116 5.32 9.05 11.88
N GLN A 117 4.65 10.12 12.30
CA GLN A 117 4.88 10.73 13.61
C GLN A 117 4.72 9.73 14.76
N SER A 118 3.65 8.93 14.75
CA SER A 118 3.38 7.98 15.84
C SER A 118 4.52 6.96 16.00
N THR A 119 5.13 6.55 14.87
CA THR A 119 6.30 5.67 14.86
C THR A 119 7.52 6.37 15.47
N ILE A 120 7.78 7.63 15.12
CA ILE A 120 8.91 8.38 15.71
C ILE A 120 8.76 8.51 17.23
N GLU A 121 7.58 8.89 17.71
CA GLU A 121 7.31 9.01 19.15
C GLU A 121 7.49 7.69 19.90
N GLU A 122 6.91 6.60 19.39
CA GLU A 122 6.98 5.28 20.00
C GLU A 122 8.43 4.77 20.05
N ARG A 123 9.16 4.90 18.94
CA ARG A 123 10.53 4.39 18.81
C ARG A 123 11.52 5.24 19.60
N GLN A 124 11.37 6.56 19.62
CA GLN A 124 12.21 7.44 20.45
C GLN A 124 12.04 7.11 21.94
N LYS A 125 10.79 6.95 22.41
CA LYS A 125 10.51 6.56 23.79
C LYS A 125 11.16 5.23 24.18
N TYR A 126 11.20 4.26 23.26
CA TYR A 126 11.84 2.97 23.49
C TYR A 126 13.37 3.06 23.60
N LEU A 127 13.98 3.95 22.81
CA LEU A 127 15.43 4.14 22.69
C LEU A 127 16.02 5.08 23.76
N ASP A 128 15.21 5.99 24.32
CA ASP A 128 15.64 6.97 25.34
C ASP A 128 16.41 6.35 26.53
N PRO A 129 16.01 5.21 27.12
CA PRO A 129 16.76 4.59 28.22
C PRO A 129 18.19 4.13 27.87
N ALA A 130 18.50 3.98 26.57
CA ALA A 130 19.85 3.65 26.09
C ALA A 130 20.63 4.90 25.64
N GLY A 131 20.04 6.09 25.77
CA GLY A 131 20.69 7.34 25.35
C GLY A 131 20.86 7.48 23.83
N ILE A 132 20.10 6.72 23.04
CA ILE A 132 20.12 6.75 21.57
C ILE A 132 19.03 7.71 21.07
N LYS A 133 19.33 8.51 20.05
CA LYS A 133 18.41 9.51 19.50
C LYS A 133 18.11 9.28 18.03
N LEU A 134 16.85 9.43 17.65
CA LEU A 134 16.44 9.54 16.26
C LEU A 134 16.76 10.95 15.76
N LYS A 135 17.36 11.05 14.57
CA LYS A 135 17.78 12.31 13.97
C LYS A 135 17.20 12.42 12.56
N GLU A 136 16.48 13.49 12.30
CA GLU A 136 15.99 13.78 10.96
C GLU A 136 17.14 14.10 10.00
N VAL A 137 17.04 13.61 8.77
CA VAL A 137 17.95 13.88 7.67
C VAL A 137 17.10 14.25 6.47
N GLU A 138 16.93 15.55 6.22
CA GLU A 138 16.00 16.03 5.18
C GLU A 138 16.39 15.58 3.76
N THR A 139 17.68 15.42 3.48
CA THR A 139 18.15 14.83 2.22
C THR A 139 18.21 13.32 2.36
N ASN A 140 17.38 12.59 1.61
CA ASN A 140 17.44 11.14 1.60
C ASN A 140 18.82 10.64 1.13
N LEU A 141 19.53 9.90 1.99
CA LEU A 141 20.88 9.43 1.67
C LEU A 141 20.89 8.36 0.56
N VAL A 142 19.78 7.64 0.36
CA VAL A 142 19.65 6.69 -0.76
C VAL A 142 19.52 7.46 -2.07
N ASP A 143 18.69 8.50 -2.12
CA ASP A 143 18.50 9.33 -3.31
C ASP A 143 19.80 10.03 -3.71
N ALA A 144 20.60 10.48 -2.74
CA ALA A 144 21.94 11.04 -2.99
C ALA A 144 22.90 10.02 -3.64
N VAL A 145 22.76 8.73 -3.33
CA VAL A 145 23.54 7.63 -3.94
C VAL A 145 22.95 7.19 -5.29
N TRP A 146 21.63 7.25 -5.44
CA TRP A 146 20.92 6.95 -6.69
C TRP A 146 21.20 8.00 -7.76
N GLY A 147 21.28 9.27 -7.37
CA GLY A 147 21.66 10.37 -8.24
C GLY A 147 20.69 10.56 -9.41
N SER A 148 21.22 10.78 -10.61
CA SER A 148 20.42 11.07 -11.80
C SER A 148 19.64 9.88 -12.36
N ASP A 149 19.95 8.66 -11.91
CA ASP A 149 19.28 7.44 -12.39
C ASP A 149 17.96 7.17 -11.64
N GLN A 150 17.61 8.03 -10.68
CA GLN A 150 16.33 7.94 -9.96
C GLN A 150 15.18 8.36 -10.89
N PRO A 151 14.12 7.52 -11.05
CA PRO A 151 12.98 7.84 -11.89
C PRO A 151 12.34 9.19 -11.53
N GLU A 152 11.90 9.96 -12.53
CA GLU A 152 11.23 11.25 -12.31
C GLU A 152 9.84 11.08 -11.70
N TRP A 153 9.30 12.16 -11.11
CA TRP A 153 7.91 12.19 -10.68
C TRP A 153 6.97 12.07 -11.87
N SER A 154 5.89 11.30 -11.69
CA SER A 154 4.78 11.31 -12.66
C SER A 154 4.17 12.70 -12.74
N ILE A 155 3.96 13.19 -13.95
CA ILE A 155 3.22 14.44 -14.25
C ILE A 155 1.89 14.15 -14.97
N THR A 156 1.41 12.92 -14.90
CA THR A 156 0.15 12.50 -15.53
C THR A 156 -1.01 13.31 -14.96
N CYS A 157 -1.87 13.83 -15.84
CA CYS A 157 -3.04 14.61 -15.45
C CYS A 157 -4.04 13.75 -14.67
N VAL A 158 -4.68 14.37 -13.67
CA VAL A 158 -5.80 13.74 -12.98
C VAL A 158 -7.05 13.76 -13.86
N SER A 159 -7.95 12.82 -13.59
CA SER A 159 -9.26 12.70 -14.25
C SER A 159 -10.39 12.74 -13.22
N ILE A 160 -11.56 13.22 -13.66
CA ILE A 160 -12.77 13.26 -12.83
C ILE A 160 -13.36 11.86 -12.70
N HIS A 161 -13.68 11.46 -11.47
CA HIS A 161 -14.50 10.29 -11.17
C HIS A 161 -15.95 10.76 -10.96
N HIS A 162 -16.75 10.64 -12.02
CA HIS A 162 -18.08 11.23 -12.07
C HIS A 162 -19.05 10.66 -11.01
N GLU A 163 -20.01 11.49 -10.60
CA GLU A 163 -21.00 11.14 -9.56
C GLU A 163 -21.88 9.94 -9.91
N GLU A 164 -22.02 9.62 -11.19
CA GLU A 164 -22.71 8.41 -11.64
C GLU A 164 -22.04 7.11 -11.12
N PHE A 165 -20.74 7.16 -10.86
CA PHE A 165 -19.96 6.07 -10.30
C PHE A 165 -19.79 6.19 -8.78
N THR A 166 -19.50 7.40 -8.28
CA THR A 166 -19.22 7.62 -6.85
C THR A 166 -20.49 7.65 -6.00
N GLY A 167 -21.63 8.05 -6.57
CA GLY A 167 -22.90 8.28 -5.88
C GLY A 167 -22.93 9.49 -4.94
N ARG A 168 -21.85 10.29 -4.89
CA ARG A 168 -21.69 11.43 -3.98
C ARG A 168 -20.87 12.55 -4.62
N SER A 169 -21.28 13.80 -4.38
CA SER A 169 -20.53 14.98 -4.80
C SER A 169 -19.35 15.29 -3.86
N VAL A 170 -18.38 16.07 -4.36
CA VAL A 170 -17.24 16.54 -3.54
C VAL A 170 -17.74 17.39 -2.37
N ILE A 171 -18.72 18.27 -2.61
CA ILE A 171 -19.34 19.10 -1.58
C ILE A 171 -19.94 18.24 -0.46
N TYR A 172 -20.61 17.14 -0.80
CA TYR A 172 -21.15 16.21 0.19
C TYR A 172 -20.02 15.57 1.01
N ASN A 173 -18.99 15.05 0.35
CA ASN A 173 -17.85 14.42 1.03
C ASN A 173 -17.15 15.40 1.99
N MET A 174 -16.88 16.64 1.55
CA MET A 174 -16.29 17.68 2.40
C MET A 174 -17.17 18.03 3.61
N THR A 175 -18.49 18.02 3.43
CA THR A 175 -19.44 18.32 4.53
C THR A 175 -19.42 17.23 5.61
N GLU A 176 -19.43 15.96 5.21
CA GLU A 176 -19.33 14.83 6.15
C GLU A 176 -17.99 14.86 6.90
N VAL A 177 -16.89 15.13 6.20
CA VAL A 177 -15.56 15.26 6.81
C VAL A 177 -15.53 16.41 7.81
N MET A 178 -15.98 17.61 7.43
CA MET A 178 -15.97 18.76 8.33
C MET A 178 -16.88 18.56 9.54
N THR A 179 -17.99 17.85 9.41
CA THR A 179 -18.85 17.49 10.55
C THR A 179 -18.05 16.69 11.60
N LYS A 180 -17.29 15.68 11.15
CA LYS A 180 -16.42 14.88 12.03
C LYS A 180 -15.27 15.69 12.63
N VAL A 181 -14.71 16.63 11.88
CA VAL A 181 -13.67 17.56 12.37
C VAL A 181 -14.22 18.44 13.49
N GLU A 182 -15.40 19.04 13.29
CA GLU A 182 -16.07 19.89 14.28
C GLU A 182 -16.45 19.09 15.54
N GLU A 183 -16.89 17.84 15.42
CA GLU A 183 -17.12 16.93 16.57
C GLU A 183 -15.86 16.71 17.42
N ARG A 184 -14.68 16.74 16.81
CA ARG A 184 -13.38 16.66 17.49
C ARG A 184 -12.85 18.02 17.93
N LYS A 185 -13.62 19.09 17.75
CA LYS A 185 -13.24 20.49 18.03
C LYS A 185 -12.06 20.99 17.18
N GLY A 186 -11.90 20.41 15.99
CA GLY A 186 -10.97 20.90 14.97
C GLY A 186 -11.58 22.01 14.13
N GLU A 187 -10.71 22.77 13.48
CA GLU A 187 -11.05 23.85 12.53
C GLU A 187 -10.67 23.48 11.09
N ALA A 188 -9.73 22.54 10.93
CA ALA A 188 -9.32 21.98 9.66
C ALA A 188 -8.90 20.51 9.84
N ILE A 189 -8.81 19.77 8.74
CA ILE A 189 -8.15 18.46 8.69
C ILE A 189 -7.10 18.45 7.60
N LEU A 190 -5.91 17.97 7.94
CA LEU A 190 -4.85 17.65 6.99
C LEU A 190 -4.97 16.17 6.61
N ILE A 191 -4.95 15.90 5.31
CA ILE A 191 -5.05 14.58 4.72
C ILE A 191 -3.74 14.29 3.98
N THR A 192 -3.08 13.20 4.35
CA THR A 192 -1.83 12.74 3.74
C THR A 192 -2.00 11.47 2.91
N LYS A 193 -2.99 10.62 3.23
CA LYS A 193 -3.33 9.40 2.48
C LYS A 193 -3.90 9.74 1.10
N LEU A 194 -3.28 9.20 0.05
CA LEU A 194 -3.67 9.52 -1.33
C LEU A 194 -5.06 9.01 -1.72
N ASP A 195 -5.48 7.86 -1.20
CA ASP A 195 -6.80 7.29 -1.46
C ASP A 195 -7.92 8.11 -0.81
N GLU A 196 -7.68 8.67 0.37
CA GLU A 196 -8.59 9.61 1.03
C GLU A 196 -8.72 10.92 0.26
N ILE A 197 -7.62 11.46 -0.27
CA ILE A 197 -7.66 12.67 -1.10
C ILE A 197 -8.42 12.39 -2.40
N ALA A 198 -8.11 11.28 -3.09
CA ALA A 198 -8.81 10.87 -4.30
C ALA A 198 -10.32 10.64 -4.06
N TRP A 199 -10.69 10.04 -2.93
CA TRP A 199 -12.09 9.88 -2.52
C TRP A 199 -12.77 11.22 -2.25
N LEU A 200 -12.13 12.10 -1.49
CA LEU A 200 -12.68 13.40 -1.11
C LEU A 200 -12.99 14.25 -2.35
N THR A 201 -12.01 14.36 -3.25
CA THR A 201 -12.08 15.27 -4.41
C THR A 201 -12.76 14.64 -5.63
N ASN A 202 -13.15 13.36 -5.57
CA ASN A 202 -13.60 12.60 -6.75
C ASN A 202 -12.64 12.73 -7.95
N LEU A 203 -11.34 12.79 -7.69
CA LEU A 203 -10.31 12.77 -8.73
C LEU A 203 -9.59 11.43 -8.69
N ARG A 204 -9.01 11.02 -9.82
CA ARG A 204 -8.17 9.83 -9.95
C ARG A 204 -6.90 10.15 -10.71
N GLY A 205 -5.84 9.42 -10.40
CA GLY A 205 -4.53 9.58 -11.01
C GLY A 205 -3.93 8.24 -11.44
N GLN A 206 -2.66 8.27 -11.85
CA GLN A 206 -1.91 7.09 -12.31
C GLN A 206 -0.45 7.18 -11.84
N ASP A 207 -0.20 7.82 -10.69
CA ASP A 207 1.15 8.10 -10.22
C ASP A 207 1.83 6.88 -9.61
N ILE A 208 1.03 5.91 -9.15
CA ILE A 208 1.47 4.66 -8.56
C ILE A 208 0.87 3.53 -9.38
N SER A 209 1.70 2.58 -9.81
CA SER A 209 1.23 1.43 -10.57
C SER A 209 0.11 0.71 -9.81
N TYR A 210 -0.94 0.33 -10.55
CA TYR A 210 -2.10 -0.39 -10.02
C TYR A 210 -2.92 0.35 -8.95
N ASN A 211 -2.65 1.62 -8.68
CA ASN A 211 -3.39 2.39 -7.69
C ASN A 211 -3.80 3.71 -8.35
N PRO A 212 -5.11 3.99 -8.55
CA PRO A 212 -5.58 5.13 -9.33
C PRO A 212 -5.49 6.45 -8.55
N LEU A 213 -4.30 6.74 -8.04
CA LEU A 213 -3.96 7.80 -7.09
C LEU A 213 -3.02 8.83 -7.72
N PHE A 214 -2.94 10.00 -7.09
CA PHE A 214 -2.06 11.08 -7.50
C PHE A 214 -1.39 11.71 -6.29
N PHE A 215 -0.09 12.00 -6.40
CA PHE A 215 0.69 12.58 -5.32
C PHE A 215 0.14 13.96 -4.94
N SER A 216 -0.34 14.06 -3.71
CA SER A 216 -0.92 15.29 -3.18
C SER A 216 -1.04 15.29 -1.66
N TYR A 217 -1.13 16.50 -1.09
CA TYR A 217 -1.69 16.70 0.24
C TYR A 217 -2.99 17.48 0.12
N ALA A 218 -3.89 17.37 1.10
CA ALA A 218 -5.07 18.21 1.14
C ALA A 218 -5.33 18.76 2.55
N VAL A 219 -5.81 19.99 2.63
CA VAL A 219 -6.36 20.57 3.87
C VAL A 219 -7.80 20.97 3.62
N VAL A 220 -8.73 20.38 4.36
CA VAL A 220 -10.15 20.77 4.33
C VAL A 220 -10.41 21.69 5.50
N TYR A 221 -11.01 22.85 5.24
CA TYR A 221 -11.23 23.90 6.22
C TYR A 221 -12.45 24.73 5.88
N LYS A 222 -12.89 25.56 6.82
CA LYS A 222 -14.00 26.50 6.62
C LYS A 222 -13.48 27.93 6.60
N LYS A 223 -13.86 28.70 5.59
CA LYS A 223 -13.56 30.14 5.48
C LYS A 223 -14.79 30.88 4.98
N ASP A 224 -15.17 31.93 5.70
CA ASP A 224 -16.37 32.74 5.41
C ASP A 224 -17.64 31.88 5.29
N ASP A 225 -17.80 30.92 6.20
CA ASP A 225 -18.87 29.91 6.22
C ASP A 225 -18.92 28.92 5.04
N VAL A 226 -17.95 28.97 4.13
CA VAL A 226 -17.82 28.04 3.00
C VAL A 226 -16.74 27.00 3.32
N ILE A 227 -17.09 25.72 3.20
CA ILE A 227 -16.12 24.61 3.25
C ILE A 227 -15.32 24.60 1.95
N ARG A 228 -14.00 24.54 2.08
CA ARG A 228 -13.02 24.55 0.99
C ARG A 228 -12.01 23.44 1.21
N THR A 229 -11.39 23.00 0.12
CA THR A 229 -10.22 22.13 0.17
C THR A 229 -9.05 22.85 -0.47
N ARG A 230 -7.92 22.97 0.23
CA ARG A 230 -6.64 23.29 -0.41
C ARG A 230 -5.94 22.01 -0.83
N LEU A 231 -5.78 21.81 -2.13
CA LEU A 231 -5.12 20.67 -2.73
C LEU A 231 -3.70 21.03 -3.14
N TYR A 232 -2.71 20.44 -2.49
CA TYR A 232 -1.30 20.59 -2.80
C TYR A 232 -0.88 19.52 -3.81
N ILE A 233 -0.72 19.91 -5.07
CA ILE A 233 -0.48 19.00 -6.20
C ILE A 233 0.41 19.70 -7.23
N GLU A 234 1.15 18.93 -8.04
CA GLU A 234 1.81 19.50 -9.22
C GLU A 234 0.76 20.11 -10.16
N GLN A 235 0.83 21.43 -10.39
CA GLN A 235 -0.19 22.19 -11.11
C GLN A 235 -0.40 21.69 -12.54
N LEU A 236 0.64 21.15 -13.17
CA LEU A 236 0.51 20.55 -14.50
C LEU A 236 -0.50 19.39 -14.54
N LYS A 237 -0.75 18.72 -13.41
CA LYS A 237 -1.69 17.59 -13.32
C LYS A 237 -3.14 18.02 -13.41
N THR A 238 -3.48 19.27 -13.04
CA THR A 238 -4.87 19.73 -12.93
C THR A 238 -5.42 20.38 -14.19
N LYS A 239 -4.60 20.51 -15.25
CA LYS A 239 -4.93 21.23 -16.49
C LYS A 239 -6.26 20.83 -17.15
N ASN A 240 -6.68 19.58 -16.99
CA ASN A 240 -7.89 19.06 -17.65
C ASN A 240 -9.14 19.15 -16.76
N VAL A 241 -9.02 19.62 -15.53
CA VAL A 241 -10.08 19.61 -14.51
C VAL A 241 -10.23 20.94 -13.77
N GLU A 242 -9.70 22.03 -14.32
CA GLU A 242 -9.66 23.35 -13.65
C GLU A 242 -11.06 23.89 -13.31
N GLU A 243 -12.01 23.77 -14.25
CA GLU A 243 -13.40 24.18 -14.03
C GLU A 243 -14.06 23.33 -12.92
N TYR A 244 -13.85 22.01 -12.97
CA TYR A 244 -14.34 21.09 -11.94
C TYR A 244 -13.80 21.41 -10.54
N ILE A 245 -12.51 21.71 -10.43
CA ILE A 245 -11.85 22.11 -9.19
C ILE A 245 -12.50 23.39 -8.63
N LYS A 246 -12.71 24.38 -9.49
CA LYS A 246 -13.32 25.66 -9.10
C LYS A 246 -14.77 25.46 -8.63
N ASP A 247 -15.56 24.68 -9.36
CA ASP A 247 -16.97 24.45 -9.06
C ASP A 247 -17.18 23.66 -7.75
N ASN A 248 -16.16 22.94 -7.29
CA ASN A 248 -16.18 22.15 -6.06
C ASN A 248 -15.43 22.78 -4.88
N ASN A 249 -15.15 24.10 -4.92
CA ASN A 249 -14.43 24.83 -3.87
C ASN A 249 -13.04 24.25 -3.54
N ILE A 250 -12.34 23.74 -4.54
CA ILE A 250 -10.96 23.26 -4.41
C ILE A 250 -10.01 24.37 -4.86
N GLU A 251 -9.02 24.66 -4.03
CA GLU A 251 -7.94 25.62 -4.29
C GLU A 251 -6.63 24.85 -4.53
N VAL A 252 -5.98 25.04 -5.67
CA VAL A 252 -4.75 24.33 -6.02
C VAL A 252 -3.52 25.13 -5.58
N ALA A 253 -2.58 24.47 -4.91
CA ALA A 253 -1.28 24.99 -4.53
C ALA A 253 -0.17 24.00 -4.95
N PRO A 254 1.09 24.45 -5.16
CA PRO A 254 2.21 23.56 -5.40
C PRO A 254 2.38 22.53 -4.27
N TYR A 255 2.76 21.30 -4.61
CA TYR A 255 2.87 20.18 -3.67
C TYR A 255 3.65 20.51 -2.38
N GLY A 256 4.79 21.21 -2.49
CA GLY A 256 5.62 21.59 -1.34
C GLY A 256 5.11 22.77 -0.51
N GLN A 257 4.10 23.51 -0.97
CA GLN A 257 3.59 24.68 -0.24
C GLN A 257 2.88 24.29 1.07
N VAL A 258 2.49 23.02 1.22
CA VAL A 258 1.87 22.50 2.45
C VAL A 258 2.70 22.83 3.71
N PHE A 259 4.02 22.76 3.64
CA PHE A 259 4.89 23.02 4.80
C PHE A 259 4.83 24.49 5.25
N GLU A 260 4.83 25.43 4.30
CA GLU A 260 4.77 26.86 4.58
C GLU A 260 3.38 27.27 5.09
N ASP A 261 2.32 26.77 4.45
CA ASP A 261 0.94 27.07 4.83
C ASP A 261 0.61 26.57 6.25
N LEU A 262 1.16 25.40 6.64
CA LEU A 262 1.00 24.85 8.00
C LEU A 262 1.85 25.57 9.05
N SER A 263 3.08 26.00 8.72
CA SER A 263 4.02 26.54 9.72
C SER A 263 3.92 28.05 9.91
N ALA A 264 3.62 28.80 8.85
CA ALA A 264 3.65 30.26 8.84
C ALA A 264 2.50 30.92 8.04
N GLY A 265 1.76 30.15 7.25
CA GLY A 265 0.70 30.65 6.38
C GLY A 265 -0.71 30.52 6.95
N ASP A 266 -1.67 30.21 6.07
CA ASP A 266 -3.11 30.26 6.32
C ASP A 266 -3.59 29.33 7.44
N PHE A 267 -2.83 28.28 7.76
CA PHE A 267 -3.27 27.23 8.69
C PHE A 267 -2.51 27.23 10.03
N LYS A 268 -1.52 28.11 10.20
CA LYS A 268 -0.61 28.11 11.37
C LYS A 268 -1.32 28.18 12.73
N ASP A 269 -2.43 28.91 12.80
CA ASP A 269 -3.16 29.20 14.04
C ASP A 269 -4.39 28.31 14.23
N LEU A 270 -4.73 27.47 13.24
CA LEU A 270 -5.92 26.61 13.29
C LEU A 270 -5.67 25.35 14.11
N LYS A 271 -6.71 24.84 14.78
CA LYS A 271 -6.72 23.47 15.31
C LYS A 271 -6.86 22.45 14.17
N ILE A 272 -5.78 21.75 13.86
CA ILE A 272 -5.70 20.82 12.72
C ILE A 272 -5.87 19.40 13.21
N VAL A 273 -6.89 18.73 12.69
CA VAL A 273 -7.08 17.29 12.84
C VAL A 273 -6.14 16.55 11.89
N ILE A 274 -5.49 15.50 12.39
CA ILE A 274 -4.60 14.64 11.61
C ILE A 274 -4.80 13.18 12.01
N ASP A 275 -4.33 12.26 11.15
CA ASP A 275 -3.98 10.91 11.56
C ASP A 275 -2.47 10.80 11.77
N ALA A 276 -2.01 10.69 13.02
CA ALA A 276 -0.58 10.58 13.33
C ALA A 276 0.04 9.23 12.89
N ASN A 277 -0.76 8.22 12.54
CA ASN A 277 -0.27 6.94 12.04
C ASN A 277 0.14 7.00 10.56
N ASP A 278 -0.40 7.96 9.82
CA ASP A 278 -0.16 8.10 8.37
C ASP A 278 0.40 9.49 7.99
N CYS A 279 0.43 10.43 8.93
CA CYS A 279 1.08 11.70 8.76
C CYS A 279 2.60 11.54 8.97
N ASN A 280 3.37 11.76 7.90
CA ASN A 280 4.82 11.73 7.99
C ASN A 280 5.35 12.83 8.94
N PHE A 281 6.52 12.57 9.52
CA PHE A 281 7.14 13.44 10.50
C PHE A 281 7.36 14.87 9.98
N LYS A 282 7.73 15.05 8.70
CA LYS A 282 7.99 16.38 8.14
C LYS A 282 6.73 17.25 8.11
N VAL A 283 5.61 16.70 7.63
CA VAL A 283 4.34 17.44 7.59
C VAL A 283 3.85 17.70 9.02
N TYR A 284 3.91 16.69 9.89
CA TYR A 284 3.53 16.83 11.30
C TYR A 284 4.31 17.96 12.01
N SER A 285 5.64 17.95 11.88
CA SER A 285 6.53 18.92 12.52
C SER A 285 6.40 20.34 11.96
N SER A 286 5.72 20.50 10.81
CA SER A 286 5.37 21.81 10.26
C SER A 286 4.15 22.43 10.95
N ILE A 287 3.39 21.68 11.74
CA ILE A 287 2.24 22.16 12.51
C ILE A 287 2.70 22.58 13.90
N ASN A 288 2.16 23.67 14.44
CA ASN A 288 2.32 23.94 15.86
C ASN A 288 1.71 22.80 16.69
N LYS A 289 2.54 22.09 17.46
CA LYS A 289 2.12 20.94 18.28
C LYS A 289 0.90 21.19 19.17
N ASP A 290 0.71 22.42 19.66
CA ASP A 290 -0.41 22.78 20.54
C ASP A 290 -1.73 22.90 19.77
N ASN A 291 -1.65 22.92 18.43
CA ASN A 291 -2.75 22.99 17.49
C ASN A 291 -3.13 21.64 16.88
N VAL A 292 -2.36 20.59 17.16
CA VAL A 292 -2.63 19.25 16.63
C VAL A 292 -3.74 18.55 17.42
N ILE A 293 -4.71 18.00 16.70
CA ILE A 293 -5.71 17.07 17.22
C ILE A 293 -5.51 15.74 16.51
N ASN A 294 -4.94 14.75 17.21
CA ASN A 294 -4.79 13.41 16.65
C ASN A 294 -6.13 12.66 16.68
N ALA A 295 -6.68 12.33 15.52
CA ALA A 295 -7.89 11.54 15.35
C ALA A 295 -7.71 10.55 14.18
N PRO A 296 -7.21 9.33 14.45
CA PRO A 296 -6.94 8.33 13.42
C PRO A 296 -8.18 7.92 12.62
N ASP A 297 -7.97 7.61 11.33
CA ASP A 297 -8.92 7.03 10.37
C ASP A 297 -10.28 7.73 10.22
N LEU A 298 -10.37 9.04 10.51
CA LEU A 298 -11.62 9.80 10.48
C LEU A 298 -12.33 9.78 9.11
N ILE A 299 -11.57 9.84 8.01
CA ILE A 299 -12.12 9.72 6.65
C ILE A 299 -12.36 8.25 6.28
N GLY A 300 -11.46 7.36 6.73
CA GLY A 300 -11.64 5.92 6.71
C GLY A 300 -13.02 5.47 7.18
N GLU A 301 -13.49 5.95 8.34
CA GLU A 301 -14.83 5.66 8.88
C GLU A 301 -15.98 6.00 7.91
N ILE A 302 -15.81 7.07 7.12
CA ILE A 302 -16.84 7.55 6.18
C ILE A 302 -16.81 6.76 4.88
N LYS A 303 -15.61 6.56 4.29
CA LYS A 303 -15.46 5.88 3.00
C LYS A 303 -15.63 4.37 3.09
N PHE A 304 -15.37 3.80 4.27
CA PHE A 304 -15.48 2.36 4.50
C PHE A 304 -16.89 1.82 4.23
N VAL A 305 -17.93 2.60 4.52
CA VAL A 305 -19.33 2.23 4.28
C VAL A 305 -19.77 2.69 2.88
N LYS A 306 -19.84 1.72 1.97
CA LYS A 306 -20.16 1.95 0.56
C LYS A 306 -21.63 2.32 0.39
N ASN A 307 -21.91 3.35 -0.40
CA ASN A 307 -23.28 3.76 -0.72
C ASN A 307 -23.92 2.83 -1.79
N GLU A 308 -25.22 3.01 -2.06
CA GLU A 308 -25.94 2.14 -3.00
C GLU A 308 -25.38 2.15 -4.43
N THR A 309 -24.93 3.31 -4.92
CA THR A 309 -24.30 3.44 -6.25
C THR A 309 -23.02 2.62 -6.29
N GLN A 310 -22.16 2.79 -5.29
CA GLN A 310 -20.90 2.06 -5.19
C GLN A 310 -21.13 0.55 -5.09
N ILE A 311 -22.08 0.11 -4.26
CA ILE A 311 -22.44 -1.32 -4.12
C ILE A 311 -22.96 -1.90 -5.44
N LYS A 312 -23.77 -1.15 -6.21
CA LYS A 312 -24.22 -1.58 -7.54
C LYS A 312 -23.02 -1.67 -8.50
N GLY A 313 -22.12 -0.69 -8.47
CA GLY A 313 -20.87 -0.71 -9.24
C GLY A 313 -20.00 -1.92 -8.94
N TYR A 314 -19.79 -2.26 -7.67
CA TYR A 314 -19.05 -3.47 -7.27
C TYR A 314 -19.66 -4.73 -7.86
N ARG A 315 -20.99 -4.88 -7.84
CA ARG A 315 -21.64 -6.05 -8.44
C ARG A 315 -21.43 -6.10 -9.95
N SER A 316 -21.58 -4.96 -10.63
CA SER A 316 -21.38 -4.86 -12.08
C SER A 316 -19.93 -5.16 -12.48
N SER A 317 -18.95 -4.63 -11.74
CA SER A 317 -17.52 -4.86 -11.99
C SER A 317 -17.11 -6.29 -11.74
N GLN A 318 -17.57 -6.89 -10.65
CA GLN A 318 -17.36 -8.32 -10.38
C GLN A 318 -17.96 -9.22 -11.46
N ILE A 319 -19.13 -8.88 -12.03
CA ILE A 319 -19.71 -9.64 -13.15
C ILE A 319 -18.83 -9.54 -14.40
N ARG A 320 -18.38 -8.33 -14.76
CA ARG A 320 -17.50 -8.13 -15.93
C ARG A 320 -16.16 -8.83 -15.76
N ASP A 321 -15.55 -8.72 -14.58
CA ASP A 321 -14.29 -9.40 -14.25
C ASP A 321 -14.45 -10.92 -14.29
N ALA A 322 -15.56 -11.45 -13.77
CA ALA A 322 -15.87 -12.87 -13.84
C ALA A 322 -16.00 -13.36 -15.29
N VAL A 323 -16.58 -12.56 -16.21
CA VAL A 323 -16.61 -12.91 -17.64
C VAL A 323 -15.20 -13.00 -18.22
N ALA A 324 -14.29 -12.08 -17.86
CA ALA A 324 -12.90 -12.14 -18.29
C ALA A 324 -12.18 -13.39 -17.75
N LEU A 325 -12.35 -13.69 -16.45
CA LEU A 325 -11.77 -14.87 -15.82
C LEU A 325 -12.29 -16.18 -16.40
N VAL A 326 -13.60 -16.32 -16.64
CA VAL A 326 -14.18 -17.52 -17.26
C VAL A 326 -13.64 -17.73 -18.67
N LYS A 327 -13.53 -16.66 -19.47
CA LYS A 327 -12.93 -16.73 -20.80
C LYS A 327 -11.45 -17.13 -20.73
N PHE A 328 -10.70 -16.54 -19.81
CA PHE A 328 -9.30 -16.85 -19.60
C PHE A 328 -9.09 -18.31 -19.18
N PHE A 329 -9.83 -18.83 -18.19
CA PHE A 329 -9.67 -20.22 -17.74
C PHE A 329 -10.08 -21.22 -18.83
N SER A 330 -11.12 -20.94 -19.60
CA SER A 330 -11.50 -21.76 -20.75
C SER A 330 -10.41 -21.76 -21.85
N TRP A 331 -9.85 -20.58 -22.15
CA TRP A 331 -8.72 -20.46 -23.06
C TRP A 331 -7.51 -21.23 -22.54
N LEU A 332 -7.18 -21.08 -21.25
CA LEU A 332 -6.01 -21.69 -20.64
C LEU A 332 -6.10 -23.21 -20.67
N GLU A 333 -7.25 -23.78 -20.31
CA GLU A 333 -7.50 -25.23 -20.41
C GLU A 333 -7.32 -25.72 -21.85
N THR A 334 -7.92 -25.03 -22.84
CA THR A 334 -7.78 -25.37 -24.26
C THR A 334 -6.32 -25.35 -24.71
N GLN A 335 -5.55 -24.34 -24.29
CA GLN A 335 -4.15 -24.21 -24.69
C GLN A 335 -3.27 -25.29 -24.06
N LEU A 336 -3.42 -25.52 -22.76
CA LEU A 336 -2.56 -26.44 -22.01
C LEU A 336 -2.92 -27.91 -22.28
N VAL A 337 -4.21 -28.25 -22.38
CA VAL A 337 -4.69 -29.64 -22.47
C VAL A 337 -4.87 -30.07 -23.93
N ASP A 338 -5.65 -29.31 -24.72
CA ASP A 338 -5.99 -29.75 -26.08
C ASP A 338 -4.86 -29.50 -27.07
N LYS A 339 -4.18 -28.35 -26.93
CA LYS A 339 -3.14 -27.91 -27.86
C LYS A 339 -1.71 -28.22 -27.40
N ASN A 340 -1.51 -28.58 -26.13
CA ASN A 340 -0.19 -28.75 -25.52
C ASN A 340 0.75 -27.54 -25.76
N ALA A 341 0.18 -26.33 -25.77
CA ALA A 341 0.92 -25.10 -25.98
C ALA A 341 1.93 -24.86 -24.84
N GLN A 342 3.08 -24.29 -25.19
CA GLN A 342 4.08 -23.88 -24.20
C GLN A 342 3.83 -22.40 -23.87
N ILE A 343 3.17 -22.15 -22.74
CA ILE A 343 2.82 -20.81 -22.27
C ILE A 343 3.51 -20.61 -20.94
N THR A 344 4.28 -19.55 -20.82
CA THR A 344 4.89 -19.14 -19.55
C THR A 344 3.87 -18.49 -18.62
N GLU A 345 4.15 -18.49 -17.32
CA GLU A 345 3.37 -17.74 -16.32
C GLU A 345 3.20 -16.27 -16.73
N TYR A 346 4.26 -15.63 -17.22
CA TYR A 346 4.25 -14.25 -17.69
C TYR A 346 3.33 -14.06 -18.90
N GLU A 347 3.41 -14.93 -19.92
CA GLU A 347 2.53 -14.88 -21.09
C GLU A 347 1.06 -15.10 -20.73
N GLY A 348 0.79 -15.97 -19.74
CA GLY A 348 -0.55 -16.16 -19.20
C GLY A 348 -1.09 -14.90 -18.51
N CYS A 349 -0.28 -14.19 -17.74
CA CYS A 349 -0.66 -12.89 -17.15
C CYS A 349 -1.06 -11.87 -18.24
N LEU A 350 -0.24 -11.74 -19.29
CA LEU A 350 -0.52 -10.83 -20.40
C LEU A 350 -1.82 -11.18 -21.14
N GLU A 351 -2.13 -12.47 -21.29
CA GLU A 351 -3.37 -12.88 -21.93
C GLU A 351 -4.59 -12.60 -21.04
N LEU A 352 -4.49 -12.83 -19.72
CA LEU A 352 -5.57 -12.48 -18.79
C LEU A 352 -5.86 -10.97 -18.80
N GLU A 353 -4.82 -10.14 -18.84
CA GLU A 353 -4.99 -8.70 -18.97
C GLU A 353 -5.76 -8.31 -20.25
N LYS A 354 -5.49 -8.97 -21.40
CA LYS A 354 -6.26 -8.72 -22.63
C LYS A 354 -7.75 -9.04 -22.49
N PHE A 355 -8.09 -10.12 -21.78
CA PHE A 355 -9.50 -10.46 -21.53
C PHE A 355 -10.19 -9.42 -20.63
N ARG A 356 -9.46 -8.86 -19.66
CA ARG A 356 -9.96 -7.77 -18.80
C ARG A 356 -10.06 -6.45 -19.55
N SER A 357 -9.07 -6.11 -20.35
CA SER A 357 -9.03 -4.86 -21.12
C SER A 357 -10.11 -4.80 -22.19
N SER A 358 -10.70 -5.94 -22.56
CA SER A 358 -11.86 -5.99 -23.44
C SER A 358 -13.20 -5.78 -22.72
N GLN A 359 -13.22 -5.65 -21.39
CA GLN A 359 -14.45 -5.41 -20.63
C GLN A 359 -14.73 -3.91 -20.52
N ASP A 360 -16.02 -3.55 -20.51
CA ASP A 360 -16.44 -2.16 -20.33
C ASP A 360 -15.92 -1.57 -19.01
N LEU A 361 -15.61 -0.27 -19.06
CA LEU A 361 -15.14 0.54 -17.94
C LEU A 361 -13.77 0.15 -17.36
N PHE A 362 -13.01 -0.76 -17.99
CA PHE A 362 -11.70 -1.18 -17.49
C PHE A 362 -10.68 -0.02 -17.51
N MET A 363 -9.96 0.14 -16.40
CA MET A 363 -9.01 1.23 -16.17
C MET A 363 -7.58 0.74 -15.90
N GLY A 364 -7.35 -0.58 -15.86
CA GLY A 364 -6.05 -1.19 -15.56
C GLY A 364 -6.17 -2.31 -14.52
N LEU A 365 -5.07 -3.02 -14.27
CA LEU A 365 -5.04 -4.02 -13.20
C LEU A 365 -5.04 -3.35 -11.82
N SER A 366 -5.62 -4.02 -10.83
CA SER A 366 -5.63 -3.54 -9.43
C SER A 366 -4.42 -3.96 -8.60
N PHE A 367 -3.65 -4.91 -9.13
CA PHE A 367 -2.32 -5.30 -8.68
C PHE A 367 -1.65 -6.15 -9.76
N ALA A 368 -0.36 -6.38 -9.63
CA ALA A 368 0.37 -7.26 -10.54
C ALA A 368 -0.16 -8.70 -10.45
N THR A 369 -0.61 -9.27 -11.57
CA THR A 369 -1.17 -10.62 -11.58
C THR A 369 -0.16 -11.66 -11.10
N ILE A 370 -0.59 -12.50 -10.16
CA ILE A 370 0.12 -13.69 -9.69
C ILE A 370 -0.42 -14.88 -10.46
N LEU A 371 0.27 -15.31 -11.50
CA LEU A 371 0.01 -16.59 -12.15
C LEU A 371 1.21 -17.50 -11.87
N SER A 372 0.96 -18.64 -11.25
CA SER A 372 2.03 -19.54 -10.82
C SER A 372 1.69 -21.00 -11.12
N THR A 373 2.73 -21.81 -11.36
CA THR A 373 2.62 -23.26 -11.52
C THR A 373 3.55 -23.99 -10.54
N GLY A 374 3.08 -25.12 -10.02
CA GLY A 374 3.87 -25.99 -9.16
C GLY A 374 4.39 -25.27 -7.90
N SER A 375 5.69 -25.35 -7.66
CA SER A 375 6.33 -24.77 -6.47
C SER A 375 6.26 -23.23 -6.41
N ASN A 376 6.08 -22.55 -7.55
CA ASN A 376 5.94 -21.09 -7.55
C ASN A 376 4.68 -20.65 -6.80
N GLY A 377 3.63 -21.47 -6.80
CA GLY A 377 2.40 -21.21 -6.04
C GLY A 377 2.55 -21.28 -4.51
N ALA A 378 3.71 -21.72 -4.00
CA ALA A 378 4.01 -21.65 -2.57
C ALA A 378 4.65 -20.32 -2.14
N ILE A 379 5.02 -19.46 -3.10
CA ILE A 379 5.55 -18.11 -2.83
C ILE A 379 4.36 -17.15 -2.83
N ILE A 380 3.99 -16.64 -1.66
CA ILE A 380 2.71 -15.93 -1.43
C ILE A 380 2.56 -14.73 -2.37
N HIS A 381 3.60 -13.91 -2.51
CA HIS A 381 3.62 -12.76 -3.43
C HIS A 381 4.54 -13.03 -4.63
N TYR A 382 4.35 -14.16 -5.30
CA TYR A 382 5.08 -14.48 -6.53
C TYR A 382 4.71 -13.51 -7.65
N HIS A 383 5.72 -12.96 -8.34
CA HIS A 383 5.50 -12.13 -9.52
C HIS A 383 6.29 -12.69 -10.71
N PRO A 384 5.62 -13.29 -11.71
CA PRO A 384 6.31 -13.78 -12.90
C PRO A 384 6.79 -12.62 -13.75
N THR A 385 8.10 -12.58 -14.03
CA THR A 385 8.66 -11.66 -15.02
C THR A 385 8.96 -12.40 -16.32
N LYS A 386 9.20 -11.63 -17.39
CA LYS A 386 9.60 -12.17 -18.69
C LYS A 386 10.88 -13.02 -18.58
N GLU A 387 11.81 -12.62 -17.73
CA GLU A 387 13.09 -13.31 -17.51
C GLU A 387 12.99 -14.43 -16.47
N LYS A 388 12.03 -14.38 -15.55
CA LYS A 388 11.85 -15.31 -14.43
C LYS A 388 10.41 -15.84 -14.39
N SER A 389 10.05 -16.67 -15.36
CA SER A 389 8.76 -17.37 -15.40
C SER A 389 8.93 -18.83 -15.85
N ALA A 390 8.20 -19.73 -15.20
CA ALA A 390 8.10 -21.13 -15.58
C ALA A 390 7.07 -21.31 -16.69
N VAL A 391 7.20 -22.40 -17.45
CA VAL A 391 6.16 -22.86 -18.39
C VAL A 391 5.04 -23.51 -17.57
N LEU A 392 3.80 -23.05 -17.77
CA LEU A 392 2.62 -23.57 -17.09
C LEU A 392 2.45 -25.07 -17.36
N ASN A 393 2.38 -25.85 -16.29
CA ASN A 393 2.28 -27.30 -16.36
C ASN A 393 0.86 -27.77 -15.94
N PRO A 394 0.05 -28.36 -16.85
CA PRO A 394 -1.31 -28.82 -16.51
C PRO A 394 -1.33 -30.03 -15.54
N LYS A 395 -0.17 -30.62 -15.26
CA LYS A 395 0.02 -31.69 -14.26
C LYS A 395 0.41 -31.19 -12.87
N GLU A 396 0.50 -29.88 -12.72
CA GLU A 396 0.79 -29.24 -11.44
C GLU A 396 -0.36 -28.32 -11.05
N VAL A 397 -0.36 -27.90 -9.79
CA VAL A 397 -1.26 -26.87 -9.31
C VAL A 397 -0.95 -25.57 -10.04
N ILE A 398 -1.98 -24.88 -10.51
CA ILE A 398 -1.88 -23.53 -11.08
C ILE A 398 -2.70 -22.59 -10.21
N LEU A 399 -2.07 -21.57 -9.66
CA LEU A 399 -2.72 -20.52 -8.87
C LEU A 399 -2.72 -19.22 -9.68
N CYS A 400 -3.90 -18.61 -9.77
CA CYS A 400 -4.13 -17.34 -10.45
C CYS A 400 -4.77 -16.38 -9.46
N ASP A 401 -4.01 -15.40 -8.98
CA ASP A 401 -4.49 -14.27 -8.20
C ASP A 401 -4.41 -12.99 -9.02
N SER A 402 -5.53 -12.30 -9.17
CA SER A 402 -5.60 -11.18 -10.12
C SER A 402 -6.83 -10.31 -9.90
N GLY A 403 -6.74 -9.06 -10.34
CA GLY A 403 -7.85 -8.12 -10.28
C GLY A 403 -7.73 -6.97 -11.27
N GLY A 404 -8.80 -6.20 -11.38
CA GLY A 404 -8.93 -5.07 -12.28
C GLY A 404 -9.59 -3.87 -11.60
N HIS A 405 -9.16 -2.68 -11.99
CA HIS A 405 -9.89 -1.45 -11.77
C HIS A 405 -10.89 -1.23 -12.90
N TYR A 406 -12.08 -0.81 -12.50
CA TYR A 406 -13.13 -0.34 -13.37
C TYR A 406 -13.62 1.00 -12.84
N LEU A 407 -14.18 1.86 -13.69
CA LEU A 407 -14.72 3.16 -13.24
C LEU A 407 -15.74 3.02 -12.09
N ASP A 408 -16.43 1.89 -12.01
CA ASP A 408 -17.45 1.60 -11.00
C ASP A 408 -17.02 0.52 -9.98
N GLY A 409 -15.74 0.19 -9.85
CA GLY A 409 -15.28 -0.72 -8.79
C GLY A 409 -13.87 -1.28 -8.96
N THR A 410 -13.40 -1.95 -7.92
CA THR A 410 -12.13 -2.68 -7.92
C THR A 410 -12.41 -4.15 -7.64
N THR A 411 -11.74 -5.04 -8.38
CA THR A 411 -11.84 -6.49 -8.19
C THR A 411 -10.51 -7.07 -7.69
N ASP A 412 -10.65 -8.20 -7.01
CA ASP A 412 -9.57 -9.03 -6.50
C ASP A 412 -10.12 -10.45 -6.38
N THR A 413 -9.50 -11.41 -7.06
CA THR A 413 -9.99 -12.79 -7.10
C THR A 413 -8.87 -13.78 -7.38
N THR A 414 -8.72 -14.70 -6.43
CA THR A 414 -7.85 -15.87 -6.57
C THR A 414 -8.63 -17.13 -6.98
N ARG A 415 -8.05 -17.94 -7.87
CA ARG A 415 -8.45 -19.34 -8.12
C ARG A 415 -7.23 -20.24 -8.17
N THR A 416 -7.39 -21.44 -7.61
CA THR A 416 -6.40 -22.51 -7.70
C THR A 416 -6.99 -23.68 -8.48
N MET A 417 -6.28 -24.16 -9.49
CA MET A 417 -6.76 -25.12 -10.47
C MET A 417 -5.76 -26.27 -10.66
N HIS A 418 -6.24 -27.35 -11.26
CA HIS A 418 -5.44 -28.47 -11.75
C HIS A 418 -6.14 -29.02 -13.01
N PHE A 419 -5.42 -29.15 -14.13
CA PHE A 419 -6.04 -29.51 -15.42
C PHE A 419 -5.93 -31.01 -15.76
N THR A 420 -5.30 -31.79 -14.89
CA THR A 420 -5.24 -33.27 -15.00
C THR A 420 -5.58 -33.93 -13.66
N GLU A 421 -4.79 -34.90 -13.17
CA GLU A 421 -5.06 -35.62 -11.93
C GLU A 421 -4.23 -35.07 -10.74
N PRO A 422 -4.85 -34.38 -9.75
CA PRO A 422 -4.14 -33.91 -8.56
C PRO A 422 -3.87 -35.05 -7.57
N THR A 423 -2.82 -34.90 -6.75
CA THR A 423 -2.49 -35.83 -5.66
C THR A 423 -3.50 -35.77 -4.52
N ASP A 424 -3.55 -36.81 -3.67
CA ASP A 424 -4.38 -36.83 -2.46
C ASP A 424 -4.08 -35.66 -1.53
N PHE A 425 -2.79 -35.33 -1.35
CA PHE A 425 -2.37 -34.22 -0.50
C PHE A 425 -2.86 -32.87 -1.05
N GLN A 426 -2.73 -32.62 -2.36
CA GLN A 426 -3.24 -31.39 -2.98
C GLN A 426 -4.75 -31.26 -2.82
N ARG A 427 -5.51 -32.34 -3.02
CA ARG A 427 -6.97 -32.36 -2.80
C ARG A 427 -7.33 -32.06 -1.35
N GLU A 428 -6.62 -32.66 -0.39
CA GLU A 428 -6.85 -32.45 1.03
C GLU A 428 -6.60 -30.98 1.41
N MET A 429 -5.46 -30.41 1.02
CA MET A 429 -5.10 -29.03 1.35
C MET A 429 -6.09 -28.04 0.73
N TYR A 430 -6.41 -28.19 -0.56
CA TYR A 430 -7.41 -27.37 -1.24
C TYR A 430 -8.77 -27.43 -0.52
N THR A 431 -9.21 -28.63 -0.14
CA THR A 431 -10.50 -28.84 0.54
C THR A 431 -10.52 -28.16 1.92
N ARG A 432 -9.41 -28.18 2.67
CA ARG A 432 -9.33 -27.50 3.97
C ARG A 432 -9.41 -25.98 3.81
N VAL A 433 -8.69 -25.40 2.85
CA VAL A 433 -8.79 -23.97 2.53
C VAL A 433 -10.21 -23.61 2.10
N LEU A 434 -10.83 -24.41 1.22
CA LEU A 434 -12.21 -24.21 0.78
C LEU A 434 -13.21 -24.26 1.95
N LYS A 435 -13.04 -25.18 2.89
CA LYS A 435 -13.88 -25.24 4.09
C LYS A 435 -13.79 -23.94 4.88
N GLY A 436 -12.59 -23.43 5.14
CA GLY A 436 -12.39 -22.17 5.84
C GLY A 436 -13.04 -20.99 5.13
N ASN A 437 -12.88 -20.90 3.81
CA ASN A 437 -13.53 -19.88 2.99
C ASN A 437 -15.06 -19.95 3.10
N LEU A 438 -15.65 -21.14 2.97
CA LEU A 438 -17.10 -21.34 3.07
C LEU A 438 -17.64 -21.09 4.49
N ASP A 439 -16.86 -21.42 5.52
CA ASP A 439 -17.22 -21.16 6.92
C ASP A 439 -17.35 -19.66 7.17
N LEU A 440 -16.42 -18.86 6.64
CA LEU A 440 -16.47 -17.40 6.71
C LEU A 440 -17.60 -16.81 5.85
N GLU A 441 -17.79 -17.31 4.62
CA GLU A 441 -18.86 -16.83 3.71
C GLU A 441 -20.26 -17.00 4.33
N ARG A 442 -20.48 -18.07 5.09
CA ARG A 442 -21.79 -18.47 5.60
C ARG A 442 -22.06 -18.02 7.04
N VAL A 443 -21.04 -17.51 7.75
CA VAL A 443 -21.18 -17.13 9.15
C VAL A 443 -22.22 -16.03 9.32
N LYS A 444 -23.07 -16.17 10.36
CA LYS A 444 -24.00 -15.12 10.77
C LYS A 444 -23.53 -14.53 12.09
N ILE A 445 -23.08 -13.28 12.05
CA ILE A 445 -22.61 -12.56 13.24
C ILE A 445 -23.82 -11.87 13.90
N PRO A 446 -24.13 -12.19 15.18
CA PRO A 446 -25.36 -11.75 15.84
C PRO A 446 -25.38 -10.25 16.17
N ASP A 447 -24.23 -9.63 16.41
CA ASP A 447 -24.08 -8.20 16.71
C ASP A 447 -22.84 -7.65 16.00
N LYS A 448 -23.05 -6.98 14.86
CA LYS A 448 -21.97 -6.55 13.96
C LYS A 448 -21.06 -5.47 14.54
N GLY A 449 -21.42 -4.84 15.66
CA GLY A 449 -20.58 -3.84 16.33
C GLY A 449 -19.74 -4.40 17.49
N ARG A 450 -19.91 -5.69 17.83
CA ARG A 450 -19.26 -6.31 19.00
C ARG A 450 -18.01 -7.12 18.65
N TYR A 451 -17.90 -7.59 17.42
CA TYR A 451 -16.82 -8.45 16.97
C TYR A 451 -15.94 -7.72 15.96
N THR A 452 -14.66 -8.00 16.02
CA THR A 452 -13.63 -7.49 15.11
C THR A 452 -13.30 -8.55 14.06
N GLN A 453 -12.58 -8.17 13.02
CA GLN A 453 -11.97 -9.11 12.07
C GLN A 453 -11.14 -10.20 12.74
N ILE A 454 -10.45 -9.90 13.85
CA ILE A 454 -9.58 -10.86 14.55
C ILE A 454 -10.43 -11.98 15.15
N ASP A 455 -11.64 -11.66 15.61
CA ASP A 455 -12.57 -12.64 16.18
C ASP A 455 -13.10 -13.63 15.13
N ILE A 456 -13.08 -13.26 13.84
CA ILE A 456 -13.62 -14.09 12.74
C ILE A 456 -12.53 -14.70 11.85
N ASP A 457 -11.31 -14.18 11.85
CA ASP A 457 -10.15 -14.72 11.11
C ASP A 457 -9.91 -16.20 11.44
N VAL A 458 -10.12 -16.59 12.70
CA VAL A 458 -9.99 -17.99 13.16
C VAL A 458 -10.91 -18.95 12.39
N LEU A 459 -12.08 -18.51 11.93
CA LEU A 459 -13.05 -19.38 11.25
C LEU A 459 -12.46 -19.95 9.94
N ALA A 460 -11.66 -19.16 9.23
CA ALA A 460 -10.99 -19.62 8.02
C ALA A 460 -9.81 -20.56 8.31
N ARG A 461 -9.20 -20.47 9.51
CA ARG A 461 -7.99 -21.24 9.88
C ARG A 461 -8.28 -22.60 10.51
N VAL A 462 -9.40 -22.75 11.22
CA VAL A 462 -9.72 -23.98 11.97
C VAL A 462 -9.53 -25.27 11.16
N PRO A 463 -9.97 -25.37 9.88
CA PRO A 463 -9.76 -26.59 9.10
C PRO A 463 -8.30 -26.98 8.87
N LEU A 464 -7.37 -26.01 8.84
CA LEU A 464 -5.93 -26.23 8.72
C LEU A 464 -5.30 -26.50 10.10
N TRP A 465 -5.67 -25.74 11.13
CA TRP A 465 -5.17 -25.93 12.49
C TRP A 465 -5.46 -27.33 13.05
N GLN A 466 -6.58 -27.95 12.66
CA GLN A 466 -6.91 -29.33 13.01
C GLN A 466 -5.87 -30.37 12.59
N VAL A 467 -4.98 -30.04 11.64
CA VAL A 467 -3.86 -30.88 11.20
C VAL A 467 -2.50 -30.22 11.43
N GLY A 468 -2.44 -29.16 12.25
CA GLY A 468 -1.20 -28.47 12.59
C GLY A 468 -0.61 -27.63 11.45
N LEU A 469 -1.44 -27.17 10.51
CA LEU A 469 -1.04 -26.31 9.39
C LEU A 469 -1.63 -24.91 9.52
N ASP A 470 -1.04 -23.91 8.86
CA ASP A 470 -1.51 -22.51 8.84
C ASP A 470 -1.04 -21.79 7.56
N TYR A 471 -1.48 -20.55 7.34
CA TYR A 471 -1.01 -19.64 6.29
C TYR A 471 -0.53 -18.29 6.85
N ASN A 472 0.59 -17.78 6.35
CA ASN A 472 1.32 -16.63 6.90
C ASN A 472 0.86 -15.26 6.35
N HIS A 473 -0.46 -15.06 6.24
CA HIS A 473 -1.09 -13.78 5.89
C HIS A 473 -2.46 -13.67 6.58
N GLY A 474 -3.08 -12.48 6.53
CA GLY A 474 -4.45 -12.26 7.03
C GLY A 474 -5.50 -12.99 6.17
N THR A 475 -6.67 -13.25 6.72
CA THR A 475 -7.78 -13.93 5.99
C THR A 475 -8.44 -13.05 4.92
N GLY A 476 -8.44 -11.73 5.09
CA GLY A 476 -9.02 -10.81 4.13
C GLY A 476 -8.70 -9.35 4.44
N HIS A 477 -9.18 -8.46 3.58
CA HIS A 477 -9.00 -7.00 3.67
C HIS A 477 -10.23 -6.28 3.10
N GLY A 478 -10.36 -4.98 3.38
CA GLY A 478 -11.28 -4.12 2.65
C GLY A 478 -10.80 -3.87 1.23
N VAL A 479 -11.72 -3.46 0.35
CA VAL A 479 -11.46 -3.11 -1.05
C VAL A 479 -12.06 -1.74 -1.33
N GLY A 480 -11.28 -0.85 -1.94
CA GLY A 480 -11.67 0.51 -2.28
C GLY A 480 -12.43 0.60 -3.61
N HIS A 481 -13.28 1.64 -3.74
CA HIS A 481 -14.15 1.78 -4.91
C HIS A 481 -13.46 2.57 -6.03
N PHE A 482 -12.91 1.84 -7.01
CA PHE A 482 -11.96 2.39 -7.98
C PHE A 482 -10.84 3.15 -7.25
N LEU A 483 -10.31 2.52 -6.20
CA LEU A 483 -9.24 2.96 -5.30
C LEU A 483 -8.40 1.71 -4.98
N ASN A 484 -7.50 1.81 -4.00
CA ASN A 484 -6.63 0.72 -3.54
C ASN A 484 -7.39 -0.59 -3.38
N VAL A 485 -6.80 -1.67 -3.90
CA VAL A 485 -7.34 -3.03 -3.73
C VAL A 485 -7.32 -3.47 -2.26
N HIS A 486 -6.34 -2.99 -1.50
CA HIS A 486 -6.29 -3.09 -0.05
C HIS A 486 -6.70 -1.76 0.58
N GLU A 487 -7.87 -1.75 1.19
CA GLU A 487 -8.44 -0.56 1.84
C GLU A 487 -8.68 -0.82 3.33
N GLY A 488 -8.05 -0.01 4.18
CA GLY A 488 -8.42 0.12 5.60
C GLY A 488 -9.54 1.15 5.83
N PRO A 489 -10.02 1.31 7.08
CA PRO A 489 -9.62 0.56 8.27
C PRO A 489 -10.17 -0.87 8.25
N TYR A 490 -9.43 -1.76 8.88
CA TYR A 490 -9.82 -3.15 9.00
C TYR A 490 -10.69 -3.33 10.26
N CYS A 491 -12.01 -3.49 10.08
CA CYS A 491 -13.00 -3.58 11.16
C CYS A 491 -12.90 -4.86 12.00
#